data_AF-A0A212KE42-F1
#
_entry.id   AF-A0A212KE42-F1
#
_cell.length_a   1.000
_cell.length_b   1.000
_cell.length_c   1.000
_cell.angle_alpha   90.00
_cell.angle_beta   90.00
_cell.angle_gamma   90.00
#
_symmetry.space_group_name_H-M   'P 1'
#
loop_
_entity.id
_entity.type
_entity.pdbx_description
1 polymer ?
#
loop_
_entity_poly.entity_id
_entity_poly.type
_entity_poly.pdbx_seq_one_letter_code
_entity_poly.pdbx_strand_id
1 'polypeptide(L)'
;MTSPAQTILRLLEETLPPCFPRKRVRELTFGIVNPRTLANRDSKKIGPAGRFFVKREVWYQKEGFLEYLRNMLKDTEMSPS
;
A
#
# COMPACT_ATOMS: atom_id res chain seq x y z
N MET A 1 19.69 13.41 -5.79
CA MET A 1 19.28 12.19 -6.52
C MET A 1 18.07 11.61 -5.81
N THR A 2 16.96 11.44 -6.50
CA THR A 2 15.72 10.85 -5.93
C THR A 2 15.92 9.33 -5.82
N SER A 3 15.61 8.72 -4.67
CA SER A 3 15.80 7.28 -4.52
C SER A 3 14.78 6.50 -5.38
N PRO A 4 15.09 5.26 -5.81
CA PRO A 4 14.13 4.43 -6.54
C PRO A 4 12.79 4.27 -5.80
N ALA A 5 12.83 4.16 -4.47
CA ALA A 5 11.63 4.08 -3.63
C ALA A 5 10.79 5.36 -3.70
N GLN A 6 11.42 6.54 -3.68
CA GLN A 6 10.72 7.83 -3.84
C GLN A 6 10.09 7.96 -5.23
N THR A 7 10.77 7.50 -6.28
CA THR A 7 10.22 7.48 -7.65
C THR A 7 8.97 6.60 -7.73
N ILE A 8 9.00 5.40 -7.16
CA ILE A 8 7.84 4.49 -7.12
C ILE A 8 6.69 5.11 -6.33
N LEU A 9 6.96 5.70 -5.16
CA LEU A 9 5.93 6.32 -4.34
C LEU A 9 5.24 7.47 -5.08
N ARG A 10 6.01 8.31 -5.78
CA ARG A 10 5.47 9.40 -6.59
C ARG A 10 4.61 8.87 -7.74
N LEU A 11 5.08 7.83 -8.44
CA LEU A 11 4.29 7.21 -9.50
C LEU A 11 2.95 6.68 -8.97
N LEU A 12 2.96 5.97 -7.83
CA LEU A 12 1.73 5.48 -7.21
C LEU A 12 0.83 6.61 -6.71
N GLU A 13 1.39 7.72 -6.24
CA GLU A 13 0.65 8.93 -5.89
C GLU A 13 -0.02 9.57 -7.11
N GLU A 14 0.54 9.45 -8.31
CA GLU A 14 -0.07 9.96 -9.54
C GLU A 14 -1.09 8.98 -10.13
N THR A 15 -0.85 7.66 -10.04
CA THR A 15 -1.66 6.65 -10.76
C THR A 15 -2.75 5.99 -9.91
N LEU A 16 -2.64 5.97 -8.58
CA LEU A 16 -3.63 5.30 -7.74
C LEU A 16 -4.98 6.04 -7.77
N PRO A 17 -6.11 5.31 -7.94
CA PRO A 17 -7.44 5.87 -7.74
C PRO A 17 -7.64 6.40 -6.32
N PRO A 18 -8.57 7.34 -6.09
CA PRO A 18 -8.88 7.86 -4.75
C PRO A 18 -9.24 6.77 -3.73
N CYS A 19 -9.91 5.70 -4.19
CA CYS A 19 -10.14 4.51 -3.42
C CYS A 19 -10.17 3.27 -4.32
N PHE A 20 -9.75 2.12 -3.79
CA PHE A 20 -9.68 0.88 -4.55
C PHE A 20 -9.82 -0.37 -3.66
N PRO A 21 -10.30 -1.49 -4.21
CA PRO A 21 -10.46 -2.73 -3.44
C PRO A 21 -9.12 -3.42 -3.20
N ARG A 22 -8.96 -4.05 -2.04
CA ARG A 22 -7.75 -4.82 -1.67
C ARG A 22 -7.36 -5.84 -2.72
N LYS A 23 -8.32 -6.49 -3.39
CA LYS A 23 -8.05 -7.52 -4.40
C LYS A 23 -7.26 -6.99 -5.61
N ARG A 24 -7.34 -5.68 -5.92
CA ARG A 24 -6.66 -5.06 -7.07
C ARG A 24 -5.29 -4.45 -6.77
N VAL A 25 -4.88 -4.44 -5.50
CA VAL A 25 -3.60 -3.83 -5.08
C VAL A 25 -2.39 -4.38 -5.82
N ARG A 26 -2.40 -5.67 -6.19
CA ARG A 26 -1.29 -6.29 -6.91
C ARG A 26 -1.08 -5.63 -8.28
N GLU A 27 -2.17 -5.42 -9.01
CA GLU A 27 -2.13 -4.75 -10.32
C GLU A 27 -1.75 -3.27 -10.16
N LEU A 28 -2.41 -2.59 -9.22
CA LEU A 28 -2.25 -1.16 -8.98
C LEU A 28 -0.86 -0.77 -8.46
N THR A 29 -0.11 -1.72 -7.88
CA THR A 29 1.23 -1.50 -7.33
C THR A 29 2.33 -2.23 -8.11
N PHE A 30 2.07 -2.62 -9.36
CA PHE A 30 3.04 -3.34 -10.21
C PHE A 30 3.61 -4.61 -9.56
N GLY A 31 2.84 -5.26 -8.69
CA GLY A 31 3.24 -6.47 -7.98
C GLY A 31 3.97 -6.25 -6.66
N ILE A 32 4.26 -5.00 -6.25
CA ILE A 32 4.95 -4.68 -4.99
C ILE A 32 4.15 -5.18 -3.79
N VAL A 33 2.83 -5.01 -3.81
CA VAL A 33 1.97 -5.38 -2.69
C VAL A 33 1.09 -6.57 -3.03
N ASN A 34 1.14 -7.60 -2.20
CA ASN A 34 0.28 -8.77 -2.32
C ASN A 34 -1.02 -8.60 -1.49
N PRO A 35 -2.21 -8.82 -2.08
CA PRO A 35 -3.48 -8.72 -1.37
C PRO A 35 -3.60 -9.66 -0.17
N ARG A 36 -2.97 -10.84 -0.22
CA ARG A 36 -2.93 -11.80 0.90
C ARG A 36 -2.09 -11.27 2.05
N THR A 37 -0.94 -10.67 1.74
CA THR A 37 -0.09 -10.02 2.75
C THR A 37 -0.85 -8.89 3.44
N LEU A 38 -1.56 -8.06 2.67
CA LEU A 38 -2.41 -7.02 3.23
C LEU A 38 -3.53 -7.58 4.10
N ALA A 39 -4.17 -8.68 3.71
CA ALA A 39 -5.18 -9.32 4.55
C ALA A 39 -4.63 -9.75 5.92
N ASN A 40 -3.40 -10.29 5.95
CA ASN A 40 -2.73 -10.65 7.19
C ASN A 40 -2.36 -9.41 8.02
N ARG A 41 -1.81 -8.36 7.39
CA ARG A 41 -1.46 -7.10 8.04
C ARG A 41 -2.71 -6.40 8.60
N ASP A 42 -3.80 -6.46 7.85
CA ASP A 42 -5.10 -5.95 8.25
C ASP A 42 -5.61 -6.63 9.52
N SER A 43 -5.54 -7.96 9.57
CA SER A 43 -5.93 -8.74 10.75
C SER A 43 -5.07 -8.41 11.97
N LYS A 44 -3.81 -8.05 11.76
CA LYS A 44 -2.87 -7.62 12.80
C LYS A 44 -2.96 -6.12 13.14
N LYS A 45 -3.90 -5.37 12.54
CA LYS A 45 -4.06 -3.90 12.72
C LYS A 45 -2.79 -3.10 12.35
N ILE A 46 -1.96 -3.63 11.46
CA ILE A 46 -0.74 -3.00 10.94
C ILE A 46 -0.79 -2.83 9.42
N GLY A 47 -1.99 -2.82 8.85
CA GLY A 47 -2.25 -2.55 7.44
C GLY A 47 -2.51 -1.06 7.19
N PRO A 48 -2.92 -0.70 5.95
CA PRO A 48 -3.32 0.66 5.60
C PRO A 48 -4.41 1.21 6.54
N ALA A 49 -4.21 2.45 6.98
CA ALA A 49 -5.21 3.19 7.75
C ALA A 49 -6.40 3.58 6.85
N GLY A 50 -7.54 3.88 7.47
CA GLY A 50 -8.73 4.34 6.73
C GLY A 50 -9.37 3.28 5.82
N ARG A 51 -9.11 1.98 6.06
CA ARG A 51 -9.79 0.91 5.33
C ARG A 51 -11.29 0.92 5.64
N PHE A 52 -12.10 0.63 4.64
CA PHE A 52 -13.55 0.56 4.76
C PHE A 52 -14.09 -0.64 3.98
N PHE A 53 -15.38 -0.92 4.16
CA PHE A 53 -16.04 -2.05 3.51
C PHE A 53 -17.07 -1.55 2.50
N VAL A 54 -16.99 -2.07 1.28
CA VAL A 54 -18.05 -1.93 0.27
C VAL A 54 -18.63 -3.33 0.07
N LYS A 55 -19.88 -3.52 0.49
CA LYS A 55 -20.50 -4.85 0.61
C LYS A 55 -19.63 -5.79 1.47
N ARG A 56 -19.03 -6.83 0.87
CA ARG A 56 -18.19 -7.83 1.54
C ARG A 56 -16.71 -7.68 1.20
N GLU A 57 -16.32 -6.58 0.55
CA GLU A 57 -14.94 -6.34 0.12
C GLU A 57 -14.28 -5.24 0.95
N VAL A 58 -13.00 -5.43 1.26
CA VAL A 58 -12.15 -4.42 1.91
C VAL A 58 -11.61 -3.46 0.86
N TRP A 59 -11.72 -2.17 1.14
CA TRP A 59 -11.26 -1.07 0.31
C TRP A 59 -10.29 -0.18 1.10
N TYR A 60 -9.41 0.49 0.36
CA TYR A 60 -8.48 1.47 0.91
C TYR A 60 -8.71 2.83 0.31
N GLN A 61 -8.50 3.86 1.13
CA GLN A 61 -8.27 5.22 0.64
C GLN A 61 -6.83 5.36 0.20
N LYS A 62 -6.62 6.15 -0.86
CA LYS A 62 -5.30 6.39 -1.45
C LYS A 62 -4.30 6.91 -0.42
N GLU A 63 -4.67 7.92 0.36
CA GLU A 63 -3.79 8.58 1.33
C GLU A 63 -3.30 7.60 2.39
N GLY A 64 -4.21 6.86 3.03
CA GLY A 64 -3.87 5.87 4.06
C GLY A 64 -3.05 4.69 3.52
N PHE A 65 -3.24 4.35 2.24
CA PHE A 65 -2.43 3.33 1.57
C PHE A 65 -1.02 3.80 1.23
N LEU A 66 -0.86 5.04 0.75
CA LEU A 66 0.43 5.63 0.45
C LEU A 66 1.26 5.83 1.71
N GLU A 67 0.65 6.24 2.82
CA GLU A 67 1.34 6.33 4.11
C GLU A 67 1.86 4.97 4.58
N TYR A 68 1.05 3.92 4.45
CA TYR A 68 1.47 2.56 4.74
C TYR A 68 2.67 2.12 3.88
N LEU A 69 2.63 2.40 2.57
CA LEU A 69 3.73 2.10 1.65
C LEU A 69 5.00 2.87 2.00
N ARG A 70 4.90 4.15 2.36
CA ARG A 70 6.03 4.98 2.78
C ARG A 70 6.75 4.34 3.97
N ASN A 71 6.01 3.85 4.96
CA ASN A 71 6.59 3.20 6.13
C ASN A 71 7.23 1.85 5.76
N MET A 72 6.53 1.03 4.97
CA MET A 72 7.04 -0.26 4.49
C MET A 72 8.38 -0.14 3.74
N LEU A 73 8.51 0.90 2.90
CA LEU A 73 9.73 1.12 2.11
C LEU A 73 10.86 1.74 2.95
N LYS A 74 10.56 2.56 3.96
CA LYS A 74 11.56 3.08 4.91
C LYS A 74 12.18 1.98 5.77
N ASP A 75 11.36 1.06 6.27
CA ASP A 75 11.82 -0.07 7.08
C ASP A 75 12.83 -0.96 6.33
N THR A 76 12.69 -1.00 5.00
CA THR A 76 13.58 -1.79 4.12
C THR A 76 14.99 -1.17 4.02
N GLU A 77 15.13 0.15 4.11
CA GLU A 77 16.45 0.82 4.08
C GLU A 77 17.17 0.77 5.44
N MET A 78 16.46 0.52 6.54
CA MET A 78 17.01 0.47 7.90
C MET A 78 17.40 -0.94 8.38
N SER A 79 17.38 -1.95 7.52
CA SER A 79 17.87 -3.30 7.83
C SER A 79 19.24 -3.56 7.16
N PRO A 80 20.37 -3.11 7.71
CA PRO A 80 21.65 -3.72 7.39
C PRO A 80 21.69 -5.12 8.03
N SER A 81 21.97 -6.13 7.22
CA SER A 81 22.35 -7.47 7.69
C SER A 81 23.57 -7.44 8.60
#